data_AF-A0A6V7H2K8-F1
#
_entry.id   AF-A0A6V7H2K8-F1
#
_cell.length_a   1.000
_cell.length_b   1.000
_cell.length_c   1.000
_cell.angle_alpha   90.00
_cell.angle_beta   90.00
_cell.angle_gamma   90.00
#
_symmetry.space_group_name_H-M   'P 1'
#
loop_
_entity.id
_entity.type
_entity.pdbx_description
1 polymer ?
#
loop_
_entity_poly.entity_id
_entity_poly.type
_entity_poly.pdbx_seq_one_letter_code
_entity_poly.pdbx_strand_id
1 'polypeptide(L)'
;FDADILRFSINRNEAINYENFRKLLSERHDIGLDLSFLIWYTDPTDGDLLPINNDNNLSRALLAAKPLLRIFIQRKGKNTVSFYTEDGIEEINGYGTMKPKNLISSILGGTPGKPKSLAISNPHDFRQVYISDMNISYLMYHSR
;
A
#
# COMPACT_ATOMS: atom_id res chain seq x y z
N PHE A 1 2.81 9.52 16.82
CA PHE A 1 3.37 8.78 15.66
C PHE A 1 3.49 9.77 14.54
N ASP A 2 4.72 10.03 14.07
CA ASP A 2 4.93 10.80 12.85
C ASP A 2 4.77 9.83 11.67
N ALA A 3 3.95 10.21 10.69
CA ALA A 3 3.66 9.35 9.55
C ALA A 3 3.88 10.10 8.26
N ASP A 4 4.59 9.46 7.33
CA ASP A 4 4.88 10.01 6.01
C ASP A 4 3.95 9.39 4.98
N ILE A 5 3.44 10.24 4.09
CA ILE A 5 2.63 9.84 2.94
C ILE A 5 3.40 10.18 1.69
N LEU A 6 3.70 9.16 0.88
CA LEU A 6 4.37 9.33 -0.40
C LEU A 6 3.58 8.65 -1.52
N ARG A 7 3.63 9.27 -2.70
CA ARG A 7 3.02 8.75 -3.93
C ARG A 7 4.04 8.70 -5.05
N PHE A 8 4.04 7.59 -5.77
CA PHE A 8 4.84 7.40 -6.97
C PHE A 8 4.14 6.41 -7.90
N SER A 9 4.59 6.34 -9.15
CA SER A 9 4.03 5.43 -10.14
C SER A 9 5.05 4.38 -10.55
N ILE A 10 4.55 3.21 -10.91
CA ILE A 10 5.32 2.14 -11.54
C ILE A 10 4.69 1.73 -12.86
N ASN A 11 5.51 1.25 -13.79
CA ASN A 11 5.01 0.73 -15.05
C ASN A 11 4.31 -0.61 -14.82
N ARG A 12 3.02 -0.70 -15.16
CA ARG A 12 2.21 -1.91 -14.96
C ARG A 12 2.66 -3.07 -15.88
N ASN A 13 3.29 -2.75 -17.00
CA ASN A 13 3.77 -3.74 -17.96
C ASN A 13 5.13 -4.33 -17.58
N GLU A 14 5.82 -3.71 -16.62
CA GLU A 14 7.07 -4.23 -16.09
C GLU A 14 6.76 -5.24 -14.99
N ALA A 15 7.08 -6.52 -15.24
CA ALA A 15 6.96 -7.55 -14.23
C ALA A 15 7.94 -7.26 -13.08
N ILE A 16 7.39 -7.01 -11.90
CA ILE A 16 8.16 -6.77 -10.68
C ILE A 16 7.91 -7.90 -9.69
N ASN A 17 8.99 -8.54 -9.24
CA ASN A 17 8.91 -9.51 -8.14
C ASN A 17 8.92 -8.77 -6.79
N TYR A 18 8.55 -9.50 -5.75
CA TYR A 18 8.42 -8.98 -4.39
C TYR A 18 9.72 -8.36 -3.88
N GLU A 19 10.87 -9.01 -4.09
CA GLU A 19 12.15 -8.46 -3.62
C GLU A 19 12.52 -7.14 -4.30
N ASN A 20 12.30 -7.01 -5.61
CA ASN A 20 12.52 -5.77 -6.33
C ASN A 20 11.52 -4.70 -5.92
N PHE A 21 10.26 -5.07 -5.65
CA PHE A 21 9.26 -4.16 -5.12
C PHE A 21 9.66 -3.60 -3.75
N ARG A 22 10.19 -4.44 -2.85
CA ARG A 22 10.73 -4.00 -1.56
C ARG A 22 11.89 -3.03 -1.72
N LYS A 23 12.86 -3.34 -2.59
CA LYS A 23 13.99 -2.45 -2.87
C LYS A 23 13.52 -1.08 -3.35
N LEU A 24 12.59 -1.06 -4.31
CA LEU A 24 12.00 0.17 -4.82
C LEU A 24 11.36 1.01 -3.71
N LEU A 25 10.61 0.39 -2.79
CA LEU A 25 10.03 1.08 -1.65
C LEU A 25 11.10 1.63 -0.70
N SER A 26 12.17 0.87 -0.44
CA SER A 26 13.27 1.33 0.42
C SER A 26 14.01 2.54 -0.16
N GLU A 27 14.26 2.54 -1.47
CA GLU A 27 14.93 3.64 -2.19
C GLU A 27 14.06 4.91 -2.20
N ARG A 28 12.75 4.77 -2.38
CA ARG A 28 11.83 5.91 -2.47
C ARG A 28 11.53 6.58 -1.13
N HIS A 29 11.69 5.88 -0.02
CA HIS A 29 11.32 6.37 1.31
C HIS A 29 12.53 6.61 2.23
N ASP A 30 13.76 6.45 1.73
CA ASP A 30 14.97 6.60 2.55
C ASP A 30 14.92 5.76 3.85
N ILE A 31 14.33 4.56 3.78
CA ILE A 31 14.19 3.65 4.95
C ILE A 31 15.57 3.08 5.38
N GLY A 32 16.61 3.39 4.61
CA GLY A 32 17.94 2.81 4.72
C GLY A 32 18.00 1.43 4.06
N LEU A 33 19.21 0.89 3.94
CA LEU A 33 19.48 -0.46 3.41
C LEU A 33 18.91 -1.59 4.28
N ASP A 34 18.45 -1.25 5.48
CA ASP A 34 17.84 -2.18 6.41
C ASP A 34 16.42 -2.51 5.90
N LEU A 35 16.33 -3.52 5.03
CA LEU A 35 15.08 -4.06 4.47
C LEU A 35 14.20 -4.74 5.55
N SER A 36 14.24 -4.27 6.78
CA SER A 36 13.48 -4.77 7.93
C SER A 36 12.16 -4.04 8.06
N PHE A 37 11.27 -4.24 7.09
CA PHE A 37 9.91 -3.72 7.14
C PHE A 37 8.90 -4.69 6.54
N LEU A 38 7.66 -4.55 7.00
CA LEU A 38 6.47 -5.25 6.54
C LEU A 38 5.67 -4.35 5.61
N ILE A 39 5.08 -4.95 4.58
CA ILE A 39 4.22 -4.28 3.62
C ILE A 39 2.83 -4.90 3.70
N TRP A 40 1.81 -4.05 3.74
CA TRP A 40 0.42 -4.45 3.71
C TRP A 40 -0.31 -3.65 2.64
N TYR A 41 -1.39 -4.18 2.07
CA TYR A 41 -2.28 -3.40 1.19
C TYR A 41 -3.72 -3.48 1.67
N THR A 42 -4.49 -2.45 1.33
CA THR A 42 -5.95 -2.47 1.51
C THR A 42 -6.60 -3.08 0.27
N ASP A 43 -7.25 -4.23 0.42
CA ASP A 43 -8.07 -4.78 -0.66
C ASP A 43 -9.25 -3.83 -0.93
N PRO A 44 -9.45 -3.39 -2.18
CA PRO A 44 -10.50 -2.44 -2.50
C PRO A 44 -11.92 -3.04 -2.52
N THR A 45 -12.05 -4.38 -2.48
CA THR A 45 -13.34 -5.09 -2.53
C THR A 45 -14.04 -5.06 -1.18
N ASP A 46 -13.31 -5.38 -0.11
CA ASP A 46 -13.83 -5.52 1.25
C ASP A 46 -13.19 -4.56 2.27
N GLY A 47 -12.04 -3.96 1.92
CA GLY A 47 -11.30 -3.06 2.81
C GLY A 47 -10.29 -3.77 3.71
N ASP A 48 -10.06 -5.07 3.51
CA ASP A 48 -9.15 -5.85 4.34
C ASP A 48 -7.70 -5.41 4.20
N LEU A 49 -6.99 -5.41 5.32
CA LEU A 49 -5.55 -5.15 5.35
C LEU A 49 -4.80 -6.48 5.22
N LEU A 50 -4.23 -6.72 4.04
CA LEU A 50 -3.61 -8.00 3.68
C LEU A 50 -2.09 -7.83 3.49
N PRO A 51 -1.27 -8.81 3.92
CA PRO A 51 0.18 -8.71 3.79
C PRO A 51 0.62 -8.87 2.33
N ILE A 52 1.63 -8.10 1.93
CA ILE A 52 2.43 -8.34 0.73
C ILE A 52 3.78 -8.87 1.21
N ASN A 53 3.94 -10.20 1.23
CA ASN A 53 5.15 -10.85 1.73
C ASN A 53 5.76 -11.88 0.75
N ASN A 54 5.19 -12.01 -0.46
CA ASN A 54 5.68 -12.87 -1.54
C ASN A 54 5.12 -12.39 -2.90
N ASP A 55 5.59 -13.00 -4.00
CA ASP A 55 5.20 -12.65 -5.38
C ASP A 55 3.70 -12.84 -5.66
N ASN A 56 3.08 -13.89 -5.10
CA ASN A 56 1.66 -14.16 -5.31
C ASN A 56 0.78 -13.10 -4.63
N ASN A 57 1.13 -12.68 -3.41
CA ASN A 57 0.42 -11.60 -2.73
C ASN A 57 0.61 -10.25 -3.43
N LEU A 58 1.83 -9.96 -3.92
CA LEU A 58 2.09 -8.78 -4.73
C LEU A 58 1.22 -8.77 -5.99
N SER A 59 1.21 -9.87 -6.75
CA SER A 59 0.41 -10.01 -7.96
C SER A 59 -1.08 -9.77 -7.68
N ARG A 60 -1.62 -10.38 -6.61
CA ARG A 60 -3.01 -10.15 -6.19
C ARG A 60 -3.29 -8.69 -5.87
N ALA A 61 -2.40 -8.04 -5.11
CA ALA A 61 -2.53 -6.63 -4.77
C ALA A 61 -2.52 -5.72 -6.02
N LEU A 62 -1.61 -5.96 -6.96
CA LEU A 62 -1.50 -5.23 -8.23
C LEU A 62 -2.74 -5.42 -9.13
N LEU A 63 -3.32 -6.62 -9.14
CA LEU A 63 -4.53 -6.93 -9.88
C LEU A 63 -5.78 -6.30 -9.27
N ALA A 64 -5.89 -6.30 -7.94
CA ALA A 64 -6.98 -5.69 -7.20
C ALA A 64 -6.96 -4.16 -7.32
N ALA A 65 -5.77 -3.56 -7.32
CA ALA A 65 -5.59 -2.12 -7.42
C ALA A 65 -6.09 -1.52 -8.75
N LYS A 66 -7.10 -0.63 -8.66
CA LYS A 66 -7.66 0.10 -9.80
C LYS A 66 -8.06 1.53 -9.41
N PRO A 67 -7.33 2.59 -9.83
CA PRO A 67 -6.00 2.62 -10.44
C PRO A 67 -4.85 2.74 -9.41
N LEU A 68 -5.16 2.75 -8.11
CA LEU A 68 -4.25 3.08 -7.04
C LEU A 68 -4.06 1.89 -6.10
N LEU A 69 -2.81 1.46 -5.91
CA LEU A 69 -2.46 0.52 -4.85
C LEU A 69 -2.17 1.31 -3.57
N ARG A 70 -2.98 1.09 -2.53
CA ARG A 70 -2.77 1.68 -1.19
C ARG A 70 -2.04 0.67 -0.31
N ILE A 71 -0.83 1.02 0.12
CA ILE A 71 -0.03 0.16 1.01
C ILE A 71 0.30 0.84 2.33
N PHE A 72 0.60 0.03 3.34
CA PHE A 72 1.11 0.47 4.63
C PHE A 72 2.49 -0.16 4.84
N ILE A 73 3.45 0.67 5.25
CA ILE A 73 4.80 0.21 5.57
C ILE A 73 5.00 0.31 7.07
N GLN A 74 5.36 -0.80 7.68
CA GLN A 74 5.69 -0.89 9.09
C GLN A 74 7.12 -1.35 9.25
N ARG A 75 7.98 -0.52 9.86
CA ARG A 75 9.34 -0.96 10.23
C ARG A 75 9.24 -2.09 11.24
N LYS A 76 9.93 -3.20 10.99
CA LYS A 76 10.30 -4.13 12.05
C LYS A 76 11.31 -3.39 12.91
N GLY A 77 11.21 -3.51 14.21
CA GLY A 77 12.28 -2.98 15.06
C GLY A 77 12.99 -4.07 15.83
N LYS A 78 13.96 -3.62 16.61
CA LYS A 78 15.01 -4.45 17.19
C LYS A 78 14.51 -5.54 18.13
N ASN A 79 13.28 -5.40 18.64
CA ASN A 79 12.64 -6.34 19.57
C ASN A 79 11.57 -7.21 18.88
N THR A 80 11.64 -7.40 17.56
CA THR A 80 10.77 -8.36 16.87
C THR A 80 11.19 -9.77 17.29
N VAL A 81 10.27 -10.50 17.92
CA VAL A 81 10.54 -11.88 18.37
C VAL A 81 9.85 -12.83 17.41
N SER A 82 10.63 -13.64 16.70
CA SER A 82 10.12 -14.73 15.87
C SER A 82 10.01 -16.01 16.73
N PHE A 83 8.84 -16.64 16.73
CA PHE A 83 8.56 -17.91 17.34
C PHE A 83 8.36 -18.97 16.25
N TYR A 84 8.87 -20.17 16.49
CA TYR A 84 8.56 -21.33 15.67
C TYR A 84 7.29 -21.98 16.22
N THR A 85 6.29 -22.16 15.39
CA THR A 85 5.05 -22.89 15.67
C THR A 85 4.97 -24.12 14.77
N GLU A 86 4.10 -25.08 15.12
CA GLU A 86 3.87 -26.27 14.28
C GLU A 86 3.34 -25.91 12.89
N ASP A 87 2.65 -24.77 12.76
CA ASP A 87 2.07 -24.26 11.50
C ASP A 87 3.01 -23.29 10.75
N GLY A 88 4.20 -22.98 11.29
CA GLY A 88 5.19 -22.09 10.66
C GLY A 88 5.84 -21.07 11.60
N ILE A 89 6.49 -20.06 11.04
CA ILE A 89 7.15 -18.98 11.82
C ILE A 89 6.13 -17.87 12.11
N GLU A 90 5.87 -17.59 13.39
CA GLU A 90 5.08 -16.45 13.83
C GLU A 90 5.99 -15.33 14.33
N GLU A 91 5.79 -14.09 13.88
CA GLU A 91 6.58 -12.94 14.37
C GLU A 91 5.71 -12.04 15.25
N ILE A 92 6.08 -11.90 16.53
CA ILE A 92 5.48 -10.90 17.41
C ILE A 92 6.25 -9.60 17.23
N ASN A 93 5.65 -8.67 16.49
CA ASN A 93 6.18 -7.32 16.35
C ASN A 93 5.99 -6.56 17.67
N GLY A 94 7.09 -6.13 18.28
CA GLY A 94 7.08 -5.29 19.50
C GLY A 94 6.54 -3.87 19.29
N TYR A 95 6.16 -3.51 18.05
CA TYR A 95 5.43 -2.30 17.73
C TYR A 95 3.96 -2.66 17.70
N GLY A 96 3.22 -2.09 18.66
CA GLY A 96 1.80 -2.28 18.94
C GLY A 96 1.05 -3.06 17.87
N THR A 97 0.55 -4.21 18.26
CA THR A 97 -0.32 -5.07 17.46
C THR A 97 -1.36 -4.18 16.77
N MET A 98 -1.12 -3.84 15.50
CA MET A 98 -2.19 -3.38 14.63
C MET A 98 -3.02 -4.60 14.34
N LYS A 99 -3.76 -5.09 15.34
CA LYS A 99 -4.92 -5.93 15.09
C LYS A 99 -5.78 -5.07 14.16
N PRO A 100 -6.04 -5.48 12.90
CA PRO A 100 -6.82 -4.69 11.98
C PRO A 100 -8.27 -4.75 12.45
N LYS A 101 -8.60 -3.96 13.47
CA LYS A 101 -9.97 -3.63 13.82
C LYS A 101 -10.32 -2.45 12.96
N ASN A 102 -10.84 -2.69 11.75
CA ASN A 102 -11.68 -1.77 10.98
C ASN A 102 -11.43 -0.27 11.24
N LEU A 103 -10.20 0.20 11.02
CA LEU A 103 -9.79 1.56 11.41
C LEU A 103 -10.12 2.61 10.35
N ILE A 104 -10.83 2.26 9.27
CA ILE A 104 -11.12 3.18 8.15
C ILE A 104 -12.63 3.42 7.95
N SER A 105 -13.50 3.13 8.93
CA SER A 105 -14.92 3.55 8.82
C SER A 105 -15.14 5.06 9.02
N SER A 106 -14.14 5.82 9.52
CA SER A 106 -14.30 7.25 9.84
C SER A 106 -13.53 8.23 8.95
N ILE A 107 -12.64 7.78 8.06
CA ILE A 107 -11.83 8.67 7.20
C ILE A 107 -12.41 8.79 5.76
N LEU A 108 -13.42 8.00 5.41
CA LEU A 108 -14.10 8.06 4.10
C LEU A 108 -15.56 8.52 4.17
N GLY A 109 -15.99 9.11 5.30
CA GLY A 109 -17.38 9.55 5.54
C GLY A 109 -17.69 11.01 5.22
N GLY A 110 -16.83 11.71 4.48
CA GLY A 110 -17.06 13.10 4.10
C GLY A 110 -17.78 13.21 2.77
N THR A 111 -19.08 13.48 2.78
CA THR A 111 -19.74 14.14 1.64
C THR A 111 -19.75 15.65 1.90
N PRO A 112 -19.00 16.45 1.14
CA PRO A 112 -19.31 17.86 0.97
C PRO A 112 -19.71 18.12 -0.49
N GLY A 113 -21.01 18.37 -0.69
CA GLY A 113 -21.52 19.26 -1.72
C GLY A 113 -21.45 18.77 -3.17
N LYS A 114 -22.62 18.73 -3.84
CA LYS A 114 -22.72 18.65 -5.30
C LYS A 114 -21.79 19.70 -5.95
N PRO A 115 -20.86 19.30 -6.84
CA PRO A 115 -20.12 20.30 -7.63
C PRO A 115 -21.08 21.01 -8.58
N LYS A 116 -20.95 22.33 -8.69
CA LYS A 116 -21.64 23.12 -9.72
C LYS A 116 -21.25 22.56 -11.09
N SER A 117 -22.23 22.36 -11.96
CA SER A 117 -22.02 21.91 -13.33
C SER A 117 -21.08 22.86 -14.05
N LEU A 118 -19.86 22.39 -14.33
CA LEU A 118 -18.98 23.02 -15.29
C LEU A 118 -19.56 22.75 -16.68
N ALA A 119 -19.60 23.77 -17.53
CA ALA A 119 -19.95 23.61 -18.93
C ALA A 119 -18.82 22.83 -19.62
N ILE A 120 -18.99 21.51 -19.72
CA ILE A 120 -18.11 20.62 -20.46
C ILE A 120 -18.46 20.81 -21.95
N SER A 121 -17.48 21.18 -22.77
CA SER A 121 -17.66 21.24 -24.23
C SER A 121 -17.99 19.86 -24.79
N ASN A 122 -18.59 19.82 -25.98
CA ASN A 122 -19.06 18.58 -26.60
C ASN A 122 -17.96 17.49 -26.66
N PRO A 123 -18.34 16.22 -26.46
CA PRO A 123 -17.41 15.10 -26.39
C PRO A 123 -16.91 14.76 -27.80
N HIS A 124 -15.91 15.50 -28.30
CA HIS A 124 -15.32 15.26 -29.62
C HIS A 124 -13.80 15.03 -29.58
N ASP A 125 -13.18 14.91 -28.40
CA ASP A 125 -11.75 14.55 -28.30
C ASP A 125 -11.44 13.73 -27.04
N PHE A 126 -12.25 12.70 -26.73
CA PHE A 126 -11.80 11.67 -25.79
C PHE A 126 -10.87 10.73 -26.53
N ARG A 127 -9.59 11.11 -26.62
CA ARG A 127 -8.55 10.16 -26.98
C ARG A 127 -8.46 9.13 -25.87
N GLN A 128 -8.51 7.85 -26.25
CA GLN A 128 -8.28 6.75 -25.34
C GLN A 128 -6.84 6.85 -24.81
N VAL A 129 -6.67 7.32 -23.58
CA VAL A 129 -5.37 7.35 -22.91
C VAL A 129 -5.16 5.98 -22.28
N TYR A 130 -4.25 5.20 -22.84
CA TYR A 130 -3.79 3.99 -22.18
C TYR A 130 -2.97 4.40 -20.95
N ILE A 131 -3.55 4.25 -19.77
CA ILE A 131 -2.82 4.44 -18.51
C ILE A 131 -2.00 3.15 -18.30
N SER A 132 -0.76 3.16 -18.80
CA SER A 132 0.21 2.07 -18.59
C SER A 132 0.76 2.04 -17.16
N ASP A 133 0.60 3.13 -16.42
CA ASP A 133 1.24 3.30 -15.13
C ASP A 133 0.25 3.05 -13.98
N MET A 134 0.70 2.30 -12.98
CA MET A 134 -0.05 2.12 -11.74
C MET A 134 0.45 3.12 -10.70
N ASN A 135 -0.49 3.83 -10.07
CA ASN A 135 -0.13 4.71 -8.96
C ASN A 135 -0.03 3.89 -7.66
N ILE A 136 0.97 4.21 -6.85
CA ILE A 136 1.15 3.67 -5.51
C ILE A 136 1.06 4.84 -4.53
N SER A 137 0.24 4.66 -3.49
CA SER A 137 0.21 5.56 -2.33
C SER A 137 0.49 4.72 -1.10
N TYR A 138 1.34 5.21 -0.23
CA TYR A 138 1.58 4.53 1.03
C TYR A 138 1.68 5.46 2.22
N LEU A 139 1.43 4.86 3.38
CA LEU A 139 1.58 5.47 4.69
C LEU A 139 2.61 4.67 5.49
N MET A 140 3.64 5.34 5.98
CA MET A 140 4.66 4.74 6.82
C MET A 140 4.62 5.32 8.23
N TYR A 141 4.65 4.45 9.24
CA TYR A 141 4.70 4.85 10.64
C TYR A 141 6.12 4.76 11.20
N HIS A 142 6.60 5.84 11.79
CA HIS A 142 7.86 5.87 12.53
C HIS A 142 7.60 5.55 14.01
N SER A 143 8.31 4.55 14.54
CA SER A 143 8.43 4.45 15.99
C SER A 143 9.52 5.39 16.46
N ARG A 144 9.20 6.21 17.46
CA ARG A 144 10.22 6.77 18.34
C ARG A 144 10.70 5.71 19.32
#